data_AF-A0A6I9Z1J5-F1
#
_entry.id   AF-A0A6I9Z1J5-F1
#
_cell.length_a   1.000
_cell.length_b   1.000
_cell.length_c   1.000
_cell.angle_alpha   90.00
_cell.angle_beta   90.00
_cell.angle_gamma   90.00
#
_symmetry.space_group_name_H-M   'P 1'
#
loop_
_entity.id
_entity.type
_entity.pdbx_description
1 polymer ?
#
loop_
_entity_poly.entity_id
_entity_poly.type
_entity_poly.pdbx_seq_one_letter_code
_entity_poly.pdbx_strand_id
1 'polypeptide(L)'
;MAAGWGARGWRLMLPLLLAGAALAPGLAGGTASEPGRWSRTAGGGNQKNLFIFSKTMFKGTWIILKFPHEFCKDQDGVLNVTWYLRTSHCHHEVYINENEALTYLSNPDIEASVLGDGEYTWNNTSVQCGQLHKLNVQELPLPKKLRHLSNEGVTDGGTTWGFWQ
;
A
#
# COMPACT_ATOMS: atom_id res chain seq x y z
N MET A 1 -73.32 26.66 -14.02
CA MET A 1 -73.49 28.13 -14.02
C MET A 1 -73.23 28.64 -12.61
N ALA A 2 -72.71 29.87 -12.53
CA ALA A 2 -72.42 30.69 -11.35
C ALA A 2 -71.10 30.41 -10.60
N ALA A 3 -70.19 31.35 -10.84
CA ALA A 3 -68.96 31.63 -10.13
C ALA A 3 -69.23 32.29 -8.76
N GLY A 4 -68.21 32.28 -7.89
CA GLY A 4 -68.19 33.06 -6.65
C GLY A 4 -66.77 33.19 -6.11
N TRP A 5 -66.00 34.13 -6.66
CA TRP A 5 -64.76 34.62 -6.05
C TRP A 5 -65.07 35.45 -4.80
N GLY A 6 -64.30 35.25 -3.74
CA GLY A 6 -64.41 36.01 -2.49
C GLY A 6 -63.07 36.06 -1.76
N ALA A 7 -62.31 37.11 -2.04
CA ALA A 7 -61.03 37.45 -1.45
C ALA A 7 -61.06 37.56 0.08
N ARG A 8 -59.92 37.27 0.72
CA ARG A 8 -59.15 38.19 1.60
C ARG A 8 -58.27 37.41 2.58
N GLY A 9 -56.96 37.70 2.56
CA GLY A 9 -56.03 37.13 3.52
C GLY A 9 -54.59 37.54 3.29
N TRP A 10 -54.35 38.85 3.19
CA TRP A 10 -53.01 39.46 3.17
C TRP A 10 -52.23 39.06 4.43
N ARG A 11 -51.19 38.23 4.29
CA ARG A 11 -50.03 38.23 5.20
C ARG A 11 -48.76 38.02 4.38
N LEU A 12 -48.25 39.12 3.85
CA LEU A 12 -46.81 39.34 3.71
C LEU A 12 -46.19 39.17 5.10
N MET A 13 -45.29 38.20 5.25
CA MET A 13 -43.98 38.36 5.87
C MET A 13 -43.20 37.08 5.58
N LEU A 14 -42.32 37.15 4.58
CA LEU A 14 -41.25 36.19 4.37
C LEU A 14 -40.04 36.75 5.14
N PRO A 15 -39.68 36.26 6.34
CA PRO A 15 -38.37 36.56 6.88
C PRO A 15 -37.37 35.64 6.19
N LEU A 16 -36.47 36.28 5.46
CA LEU A 16 -35.26 35.74 4.87
C LEU A 16 -34.41 35.07 5.97
N LEU A 17 -34.52 33.75 6.13
CA LEU A 17 -33.58 32.96 6.96
C LEU A 17 -32.34 32.63 6.12
N LEU A 18 -31.49 33.65 5.93
CA LEU A 18 -30.12 33.53 5.44
C LEU A 18 -29.19 34.11 6.49
N ALA A 19 -28.84 33.29 7.50
CA ALA A 19 -27.65 33.51 8.32
C ALA A 19 -27.34 32.26 9.16
N GLY A 20 -26.12 31.74 9.02
CA GLY A 20 -25.44 31.09 10.14
C GLY A 20 -25.37 29.56 10.16
N ALA A 21 -24.87 28.92 9.09
CA ALA A 21 -24.08 27.70 9.30
C ALA A 21 -22.67 28.13 9.76
N ALA A 22 -22.60 28.60 11.00
CA ALA A 22 -21.36 28.84 11.70
C ALA A 22 -20.62 27.50 11.87
N LEU A 23 -19.35 27.49 11.44
CA LEU A 23 -18.25 26.71 12.00
C LEU A 23 -18.65 25.33 12.55
N ALA A 24 -18.62 24.30 11.69
CA ALA A 24 -18.44 22.95 12.20
C ALA A 24 -16.96 22.79 12.59
N PRO A 25 -16.62 22.65 13.88
CA PRO A 25 -15.30 22.20 14.28
C PRO A 25 -15.26 20.68 14.12
N GLY A 26 -14.24 20.18 13.46
CA GLY A 26 -13.89 18.77 13.54
C GLY A 26 -14.22 17.96 12.30
N LEU A 27 -13.33 18.04 11.31
CA LEU A 27 -12.69 16.80 10.91
C LEU A 27 -11.25 16.92 11.39
N ALA A 28 -11.04 16.44 12.62
CA ALA A 28 -9.76 15.93 13.02
C ALA A 28 -9.22 15.12 11.83
N GLY A 29 -7.98 15.43 11.42
CA GLY A 29 -7.24 14.58 10.51
C GLY A 29 -7.17 13.20 11.13
N GLY A 30 -8.16 12.36 10.81
CA GLY A 30 -8.16 10.97 11.15
C GLY A 30 -6.95 10.40 10.44
N THR A 31 -6.02 9.86 11.21
CA THR A 31 -5.02 8.96 10.68
C THR A 31 -5.78 7.80 10.05
N ALA A 32 -6.03 7.90 8.75
CA ALA A 32 -6.73 6.87 8.02
C ALA A 32 -5.87 5.61 8.13
N SER A 33 -6.40 4.59 8.82
CA SER A 33 -5.73 3.29 8.93
C SER A 33 -5.44 2.77 7.52
N GLU A 34 -4.21 2.31 7.29
CA GLU A 34 -3.79 1.79 5.99
C GLU A 34 -4.76 0.67 5.54
N PRO A 35 -5.18 0.65 4.26
CA PRO A 35 -6.12 -0.35 3.76
C PRO A 35 -5.66 -1.77 4.08
N GLY A 36 -6.52 -2.59 4.70
CA GLY A 36 -6.20 -3.99 4.99
C GLY A 36 -6.33 -4.94 3.80
N ARG A 37 -6.73 -4.42 2.63
CA ARG A 37 -6.93 -5.17 1.39
C ARG A 37 -6.54 -4.32 0.20
N TRP A 38 -5.73 -4.88 -0.68
CA TRP A 38 -5.36 -4.27 -1.95
C TRP A 38 -5.85 -5.15 -3.10
N SER A 39 -6.28 -4.51 -4.20
CA SER A 39 -6.62 -5.19 -5.44
C SER A 39 -5.82 -4.53 -6.57
N ARG A 40 -5.13 -5.35 -7.35
CA ARG A 40 -4.34 -4.92 -8.51
C ARG A 40 -4.61 -5.85 -9.67
N THR A 41 -4.61 -5.27 -10.87
CA THR A 41 -4.70 -6.02 -12.12
C THR A 41 -3.28 -6.24 -12.61
N ALA A 42 -2.85 -7.50 -12.70
CA ALA A 42 -1.64 -7.85 -13.42
C ALA A 42 -1.94 -7.80 -14.92
N GLY A 43 -1.20 -6.99 -15.68
CA GLY A 43 -1.31 -6.93 -17.14
C GLY A 43 -0.94 -8.27 -17.77
N GLY A 44 -1.57 -8.59 -18.91
CA GLY A 44 -1.26 -9.79 -19.70
C GLY A 44 -0.07 -9.59 -20.65
N GLY A 45 0.55 -10.70 -21.08
CA GLY A 45 1.71 -10.72 -21.99
C GLY A 45 3.05 -10.90 -21.25
N ASN A 46 4.18 -10.68 -21.94
CA ASN A 46 5.54 -10.84 -21.38
C ASN A 46 5.96 -9.69 -20.43
N GLN A 47 5.00 -8.94 -19.89
CA GLN A 47 5.27 -7.81 -19.01
C GLN A 47 5.43 -8.27 -17.56
N LYS A 48 6.53 -7.85 -16.92
CA LYS A 48 6.72 -8.01 -15.49
C LYS A 48 5.90 -6.94 -14.77
N ASN A 49 4.96 -7.36 -13.93
CA ASN A 49 4.18 -6.45 -13.10
C ASN A 49 4.81 -6.40 -11.70
N LEU A 50 5.18 -5.20 -11.25
CA LEU A 50 5.68 -4.96 -9.89
C LEU A 50 4.61 -4.22 -9.09
N PHE A 51 4.30 -4.71 -7.90
CA PHE A 51 3.35 -4.07 -6.99
C PHE A 51 4.00 -3.86 -5.63
N ILE A 52 3.98 -2.62 -5.16
CA ILE A 52 4.52 -2.22 -3.87
C ILE A 52 3.35 -1.96 -2.93
N PHE A 53 3.40 -2.57 -1.75
CA PHE A 53 2.42 -2.40 -0.69
C PHE A 53 3.15 -2.10 0.61
N SER A 54 2.75 -1.03 1.28
CA SER A 54 3.17 -0.72 2.64
C SER A 54 2.05 -1.08 3.61
N LYS A 55 2.44 -1.73 4.72
CA LYS A 55 1.51 -2.06 5.80
C LYS A 55 2.26 -2.22 7.11
N THR A 56 1.73 -1.60 8.16
CA THR A 56 2.14 -1.89 9.54
C THR A 56 1.63 -3.27 9.96
N MET A 57 2.55 -4.18 10.21
CA MET A 57 2.28 -5.58 10.58
C MET A 57 2.53 -5.78 12.07
N PHE A 58 1.61 -6.46 12.76
CA PHE A 58 1.77 -6.86 14.16
C PHE A 58 2.15 -8.35 14.25
N LYS A 59 2.65 -8.78 15.42
CA LYS A 59 2.93 -10.20 15.67
C LYS A 59 1.67 -11.04 15.44
N GLY A 60 1.78 -12.09 14.63
CA GLY A 60 0.66 -12.97 14.27
C GLY A 60 -0.21 -12.46 13.10
N THR A 61 0.22 -11.42 12.39
CA THR A 61 -0.46 -11.00 11.16
C THR A 61 -0.28 -12.04 10.05
N TRP A 62 -1.32 -12.25 9.26
CA TRP A 62 -1.42 -13.22 8.18
C TRP A 62 -1.61 -12.47 6.86
N ILE A 63 -0.91 -12.91 5.81
CA ILE A 63 -1.01 -12.36 4.47
C ILE A 63 -1.61 -13.41 3.56
N ILE A 64 -2.58 -12.99 2.74
CA ILE A 64 -3.32 -13.85 1.84
C ILE A 64 -3.29 -13.21 0.45
N LEU A 65 -2.75 -13.90 -0.55
CA LEU A 65 -3.09 -13.53 -1.93
C LEU A 65 -4.44 -14.11 -2.27
N LYS A 66 -5.20 -13.42 -3.10
CA LYS A 66 -6.32 -14.06 -3.79
C LYS A 66 -6.28 -13.67 -5.25
N PHE A 67 -6.51 -14.64 -6.12
CA PHE A 67 -6.73 -14.43 -7.54
C PHE A 67 -8.22 -14.63 -7.83
N PRO A 68 -9.06 -13.59 -7.68
CA PRO A 68 -10.52 -13.73 -7.81
C PRO A 68 -10.96 -13.97 -9.26
N HIS A 69 -10.17 -13.50 -10.23
CA HIS A 69 -10.43 -13.65 -11.66
C HIS A 69 -9.14 -14.04 -12.35
N GLU A 70 -9.20 -15.10 -13.15
CA GLU A 70 -8.11 -15.51 -14.04
C GLU A 70 -8.62 -15.55 -15.48
N PHE A 71 -7.81 -15.05 -16.40
CA PHE A 71 -8.07 -15.14 -17.82
C PHE A 71 -6.87 -15.78 -18.51
N CYS A 72 -7.04 -17.02 -18.96
CA CYS A 72 -6.03 -17.81 -19.63
C CYS A 72 -6.33 -17.81 -21.12
N LYS A 73 -5.54 -17.08 -21.91
CA LYS A 73 -5.68 -17.09 -23.36
C LYS A 73 -5.15 -18.41 -23.95
N ASP A 74 -4.05 -18.92 -23.38
CA ASP A 74 -3.40 -20.18 -23.75
C ASP A 74 -3.28 -21.08 -22.50
N GLN A 75 -3.53 -22.39 -22.64
CA GLN A 75 -3.60 -23.33 -21.51
C GLN A 75 -2.23 -23.65 -20.87
N ASP A 76 -1.13 -23.36 -21.56
CA ASP A 76 0.24 -23.63 -21.11
C ASP A 76 0.93 -22.43 -20.45
N GLY A 77 0.18 -21.37 -20.13
CA GLY A 77 0.73 -20.17 -19.51
C GLY A 77 1.19 -20.42 -18.06
N VAL A 78 2.48 -20.20 -17.79
CA VAL A 78 3.03 -20.23 -16.42
C VAL A 78 3.14 -18.81 -15.88
N LEU A 79 2.51 -18.55 -14.73
CA LEU A 79 2.69 -17.32 -13.96
C LEU A 79 3.76 -17.52 -12.88
N ASN A 80 4.83 -16.75 -12.92
CA ASN A 80 5.81 -16.67 -11.84
C ASN A 80 5.43 -15.54 -10.89
N VAL A 81 5.14 -15.89 -9.65
CA VAL A 81 4.80 -14.94 -8.61
C VAL A 81 5.93 -14.93 -7.59
N THR A 82 6.62 -13.80 -7.52
CA THR A 82 7.66 -13.55 -6.52
C THR A 82 7.12 -12.57 -5.49
N TRP A 83 7.35 -12.88 -4.22
CA TRP A 83 6.94 -12.07 -3.10
C TRP A 83 8.14 -11.76 -2.25
N TYR A 84 8.23 -10.51 -1.85
CA TYR A 84 9.28 -10.01 -0.99
C TYR A 84 8.65 -9.17 0.10
N LEU A 85 8.81 -9.62 1.34
CA LEU A 85 8.43 -8.87 2.52
C LEU A 85 9.71 -8.43 3.20
N ARG A 86 9.75 -7.18 3.64
CA ARG A 86 10.89 -6.59 4.31
C ARG A 86 10.38 -5.74 5.46
N THR A 87 11.03 -5.83 6.61
CA THR A 87 10.80 -4.90 7.71
C THR A 87 11.55 -3.61 7.46
N SER A 88 10.89 -2.49 7.73
CA SER A 88 11.52 -1.17 7.76
C SER A 88 11.56 -0.69 9.21
N HIS A 89 12.66 -0.05 9.60
CA HIS A 89 12.82 0.53 10.93
C HIS A 89 12.25 1.92 11.02
N CYS A 90 12.47 2.68 9.95
CA CYS A 90 12.02 4.06 9.89
C CYS A 90 10.75 4.17 9.05
N HIS A 91 9.84 5.05 9.47
CA HIS A 91 8.62 5.32 8.71
C HIS A 91 8.91 5.83 7.28
N HIS A 92 10.01 6.55 7.05
CA HIS A 92 10.35 7.01 5.71
C HIS A 92 10.84 5.88 4.78
N GLU A 93 11.41 4.80 5.34
CA GLU A 93 11.88 3.64 4.57
C GLU A 93 10.74 2.81 3.98
N VAL A 94 9.48 3.03 4.39
CA VAL A 94 8.32 2.31 3.79
C VAL A 94 7.84 2.93 2.49
N TYR A 95 8.26 4.16 2.18
CA TYR A 95 7.87 4.87 0.96
C TYR A 95 8.93 4.68 -0.12
N ILE A 96 8.88 3.53 -0.79
CA ILE A 96 9.83 3.19 -1.85
C ILE A 96 9.22 3.34 -3.24
N ASN A 97 10.06 3.66 -4.20
CA ASN A 97 9.70 3.67 -5.62
C ASN A 97 9.98 2.32 -6.31
N GLU A 98 9.57 2.20 -7.59
CA GLU A 98 9.77 0.97 -8.37
C GLU A 98 11.24 0.58 -8.54
N ASN A 99 12.14 1.55 -8.71
CA ASN A 99 13.57 1.28 -8.89
C ASN A 99 14.22 0.75 -7.60
N GLU A 100 13.85 1.31 -6.45
CA GLU A 100 14.29 0.83 -5.14
C GLU A 100 13.75 -0.58 -4.86
N ALA A 101 12.46 -0.81 -5.15
CA ALA A 101 11.86 -2.13 -5.03
C ALA A 101 12.56 -3.17 -5.93
N LEU A 102 12.91 -2.82 -7.17
CA LEU A 102 13.71 -3.69 -8.06
C LEU A 102 15.11 -3.95 -7.50
N THR A 103 15.72 -2.95 -6.87
CA THR A 103 17.04 -3.08 -6.24
C THR A 103 16.97 -4.08 -5.09
N TYR A 104 15.94 -4.01 -4.24
CA TYR A 104 15.71 -4.98 -3.17
C TYR A 104 15.38 -6.37 -3.73
N LEU A 105 14.60 -6.49 -4.79
CA LEU A 105 14.33 -7.78 -5.42
C LEU A 105 15.59 -8.42 -6.01
N SER A 106 16.53 -7.61 -6.49
CA SER A 106 17.80 -8.08 -7.04
C SER A 106 18.81 -8.46 -5.94
N ASN A 107 18.73 -7.80 -4.79
CA ASN A 107 19.61 -8.00 -3.64
C ASN A 107 18.78 -8.13 -2.35
N PRO A 108 18.03 -9.24 -2.19
CA PRO A 108 16.96 -9.35 -1.16
C PRO A 108 17.48 -9.34 0.27
N ASP A 109 18.75 -9.67 0.44
CA ASP A 109 19.41 -9.84 1.72
C ASP A 109 20.27 -8.64 2.13
N ILE A 110 20.37 -7.59 1.31
CA ILE A 110 21.17 -6.41 1.64
C ILE A 110 20.34 -5.41 2.45
N GLU A 111 20.89 -4.94 3.56
CA GLU A 111 20.31 -3.87 4.35
C GLU A 111 20.50 -2.51 3.67
N ALA A 112 19.44 -1.70 3.62
CA ALA A 112 19.45 -0.39 2.96
C ALA A 112 19.79 0.73 3.95
N SER A 113 19.59 0.48 5.24
CA SER A 113 19.85 1.44 6.31
C SER A 113 20.97 0.94 7.23
N VAL A 114 21.68 1.89 7.82
CA VAL A 114 22.85 1.64 8.68
C VAL A 114 22.45 1.10 10.06
N LEU A 115 21.17 1.27 10.44
CA LEU A 115 20.59 0.81 11.71
C LEU A 115 20.12 -0.63 11.52
N GLY A 116 21.01 -1.57 11.85
CA GLY A 116 20.90 -2.96 11.45
C GLY A 116 20.20 -3.87 12.45
N ASP A 117 19.00 -4.36 12.07
CA ASP A 117 18.34 -5.55 12.64
C ASP A 117 17.11 -6.02 11.86
N GLY A 118 16.91 -5.53 10.63
CA GLY A 118 15.74 -5.87 9.83
C GLY A 118 15.72 -7.33 9.35
N GLU A 119 14.53 -7.77 8.97
CA GLU A 119 14.26 -9.10 8.46
C GLU A 119 13.57 -9.03 7.10
N TYR A 120 13.77 -10.07 6.30
CA TYR A 120 13.10 -10.22 5.03
C TYR A 120 12.60 -11.66 4.84
N THR A 121 11.54 -11.78 4.05
CA THR A 121 11.03 -13.05 3.56
C THR A 121 10.94 -12.96 2.06
N TRP A 122 11.52 -13.94 1.36
CA TRP A 122 11.49 -14.02 -0.08
C TRP A 122 10.99 -15.40 -0.49
N ASN A 123 10.00 -15.44 -1.39
CA ASN A 123 9.49 -16.66 -1.96
C ASN A 123 9.16 -16.48 -3.43
N ASN A 124 9.40 -17.51 -4.23
CA ASN A 124 9.06 -17.54 -5.64
C ASN A 124 8.28 -18.81 -5.93
N THR A 125 7.12 -18.65 -6.57
CA THR A 125 6.24 -19.77 -6.91
C THR A 125 5.76 -19.63 -8.34
N SER A 126 5.83 -20.74 -9.07
CA SER A 126 5.32 -20.83 -10.44
C SER A 126 3.99 -21.55 -10.43
N VAL A 127 2.99 -20.98 -11.09
CA VAL A 127 1.64 -21.57 -11.13
C VAL A 127 1.11 -21.58 -12.54
N GLN A 128 0.57 -22.73 -12.92
CA GLN A 128 -0.07 -22.95 -14.19
C GLN A 128 -1.38 -22.19 -14.28
N CYS A 129 -1.71 -21.73 -15.47
CA CYS A 129 -3.01 -21.14 -15.75
C CYS A 129 -4.15 -22.10 -15.36
N GLY A 130 -5.21 -21.61 -14.73
CA GLY A 130 -6.29 -22.45 -14.17
C GLY A 130 -6.02 -23.00 -12.77
N GLN A 131 -4.82 -22.80 -12.23
CA GLN A 131 -4.44 -23.26 -10.89
C GLN A 131 -4.13 -22.11 -9.91
N LEU A 132 -4.45 -20.86 -10.26
CA LEU A 132 -4.13 -19.69 -9.42
C LEU A 132 -4.81 -19.74 -8.05
N HIS A 133 -5.94 -20.42 -7.93
CA HIS A 133 -6.61 -20.65 -6.65
C HIS A 133 -5.72 -21.39 -5.63
N LYS A 134 -4.72 -22.17 -6.06
CA LYS A 134 -3.77 -22.85 -5.16
C LYS A 134 -2.81 -21.89 -4.45
N LEU A 135 -2.66 -20.67 -4.96
CA LEU A 135 -1.86 -19.62 -4.31
C LEU A 135 -2.62 -18.83 -3.26
N ASN A 136 -3.91 -19.14 -3.07
CA ASN A 136 -4.76 -18.31 -2.23
C ASN A 136 -4.36 -18.36 -0.74
N VAL A 137 -3.57 -19.34 -0.31
CA VAL A 137 -3.07 -19.46 1.07
C VAL A 137 -1.65 -20.00 1.00
N GLN A 138 -0.68 -19.09 0.90
CA GLN A 138 0.73 -19.46 1.02
C GLN A 138 1.22 -19.06 2.40
N GLU A 139 1.62 -20.04 3.19
CA GLU A 139 2.37 -19.78 4.41
C GLU A 139 3.75 -19.27 4.00
N LEU A 140 4.09 -18.07 4.48
CA LEU A 140 5.37 -17.46 4.15
C LEU A 140 6.48 -18.16 4.92
N PRO A 141 7.66 -18.35 4.31
CA PRO A 141 8.79 -18.92 5.03
C PRO A 141 9.18 -18.03 6.21
N LEU A 142 9.86 -18.63 7.19
CA LEU A 142 10.37 -17.87 8.34
C LEU A 142 11.27 -16.72 7.85
N PRO A 143 11.15 -15.52 8.44
CA PRO A 143 12.00 -14.39 8.09
C PRO A 143 13.48 -14.68 8.31
N LYS A 144 14.31 -14.15 7.42
CA LYS A 144 15.77 -14.17 7.49
C LYS A 144 16.28 -12.78 7.86
N LYS A 145 17.40 -12.71 8.59
CA LYS A 145 18.05 -11.43 8.90
C LYS A 145 18.64 -10.79 7.65
N LEU A 146 18.47 -9.48 7.52
CA LEU A 146 19.18 -8.67 6.53
C LEU A 146 20.67 -8.61 6.88
N ARG A 147 21.52 -8.58 5.86
CA ARG A 147 22.96 -8.42 5.98
C ARG A 147 23.30 -6.95 5.94
N HIS A 148 23.97 -6.48 6.98
CA HIS A 148 24.48 -5.13 7.05
C HIS A 148 25.50 -4.88 5.94
N LEU A 149 25.42 -3.72 5.28
CA LEU A 149 26.49 -3.25 4.41
C LEU A 149 27.68 -2.88 5.31
N SER A 150 28.66 -3.76 5.42
CA SER A 150 29.92 -3.38 6.06
C SER A 150 30.48 -2.18 5.31
N ASN A 151 30.69 -1.07 6.01
CA ASN A 151 31.52 0.04 5.53
C ASN A 151 32.99 -0.42 5.51
N GLU A 152 33.32 -1.52 4.83
CA GLU A 152 34.71 -1.89 4.55
C GLU A 152 35.17 -1.08 3.35
N GLY A 153 35.53 0.18 3.61
CA GLY A 153 36.12 1.03 2.57
C GLY A 153 36.13 2.55 2.78
N VAL A 154 35.75 3.08 3.95
CA VAL A 154 35.99 4.50 4.27
C VAL A 154 37.04 4.57 5.35
N THR A 155 38.30 4.75 4.92
CA THR A 155 39.39 5.19 5.78
C THR A 155 38.99 6.48 6.48
N ASP A 156 39.13 6.45 7.80
CA ASP A 156 38.96 7.52 8.76
C ASP A 156 39.50 8.87 8.26
N GLY A 157 38.66 9.90 8.31
CA GLY A 157 38.94 11.18 7.67
C GLY A 157 37.90 12.26 7.94
N GLY A 158 37.62 12.55 9.21
CA GLY A 158 37.07 13.84 9.64
C GLY A 158 35.57 13.87 9.90
N THR A 159 35.21 13.97 11.19
CA THR A 159 33.87 14.30 11.66
C THR A 159 33.52 15.76 11.30
N THR A 160 32.64 15.97 10.32
CA THR A 160 31.98 17.25 10.10
C THR A 160 30.50 17.13 10.48
N TRP A 161 30.13 17.76 11.59
CA TRP A 161 28.74 17.91 12.01
C TRP A 161 28.06 18.94 11.11
N GLY A 162 27.08 18.51 10.32
CA GLY A 162 26.20 19.41 9.56
C GLY A 162 24.86 19.57 10.26
N PHE A 163 24.62 20.75 10.84
CA PHE A 163 23.29 21.23 11.18
C PHE A 163 22.57 21.67 9.88
N TRP A 164 21.27 21.43 9.78
CA TRP A 164 20.42 22.15 8.82
C TRP A 164 19.35 22.92 9.59
N GLN A 165 19.21 24.19 9.19
CA GLN A 165 18.35 25.24 9.73
C GLN A 165 16.91 25.09 9.26
#